data_AF-A0A5J5CTD2-F1
#
_entry.id   AF-A0A5J5CTD2-F1
#
_cell.length_a   1.000
_cell.length_b   1.000
_cell.length_c   1.000
_cell.angle_alpha   90.00
_cell.angle_beta   90.00
_cell.angle_gamma   90.00
#
_symmetry.space_group_name_H-M   'P 1'
#
loop_
_entity.id
_entity.type
_entity.pdbx_description
1 polymer ?
#
loop_
_entity_poly.entity_id
_entity_poly.type
_entity_poly.pdbx_seq_one_letter_code
_entity_poly.pdbx_strand_id
1 'polypeptide(L)'
;MANVTDLQTKYSKLAQEYSKLRAQNQVLKKGVVDEQANSASFKEQLKQRDQSLRKQEQEMDSLSFRNQQLAKRVELLQEELAVSEAKGKKGKSKADSPSQHGLETQSVFDEDLQKKIEENERLHIQFYEADEQHRRQEAELMTRLQELEKESEQHQAVVDGLTTKYMETIERLQSDKARLEVKAQTLEREAKECRMRTEECQQQLRRCQSELNRQVKQSSSVIQEKVPFNDTKFGDYNSLNVPPHNRRHQLKARDLSGQALSFIQDLVAALLNFHSYTEQRVHIYPLDSSIEPISPLNQKFSQYLHENAAYVRPLEDSCLQLHQSITEDTVTVLETVVKLKSFADNFSSYTHFLQKILPYQLKRCVCVRCQSITTRKQA
;
A
#
# COMPACT_ATOMS: atom_id res chain seq x y z
N MET A 1 3.21 -11.57 -41.04
CA MET A 1 2.19 -11.24 -40.01
C MET A 1 2.81 -10.86 -38.66
N ALA A 2 3.71 -11.68 -38.08
CA ALA A 2 4.30 -11.48 -36.74
C ALA A 2 4.69 -10.02 -36.38
N ASN A 3 5.40 -9.29 -37.26
CA ASN A 3 5.81 -7.91 -36.98
C ASN A 3 4.64 -6.94 -36.72
N VAL A 4 3.46 -7.19 -37.30
CA VAL A 4 2.26 -6.36 -37.11
C VAL A 4 1.66 -6.61 -35.72
N THR A 5 1.53 -7.87 -35.32
CA THR A 5 1.06 -8.24 -33.97
C THR A 5 2.03 -7.76 -32.89
N ASP A 6 3.34 -7.79 -33.17
CA ASP A 6 4.38 -7.33 -32.24
C ASP A 6 4.35 -5.80 -32.07
N LEU A 7 4.13 -5.06 -33.16
CA LEU A 7 3.93 -3.61 -33.15
C LEU A 7 2.63 -3.22 -32.42
N GLN A 8 1.53 -3.92 -32.70
CA GLN A 8 0.23 -3.70 -32.04
C GLN A 8 0.30 -4.00 -30.53
N THR A 9 1.08 -5.01 -30.12
CA THR A 9 1.35 -5.31 -28.70
C THR A 9 2.16 -4.20 -28.03
N LYS A 10 3.14 -3.61 -28.72
CA LYS A 10 3.92 -2.46 -28.23
C LYS A 10 3.04 -1.21 -28.07
N TYR A 11 2.19 -0.90 -29.03
CA TYR A 11 1.21 0.20 -28.91
C TYR A 11 0.22 -0.03 -27.76
N SER A 12 -0.28 -1.25 -27.57
CA SER A 12 -1.18 -1.60 -26.46
C SER A 12 -0.53 -1.38 -25.09
N LYS A 13 0.73 -1.83 -24.91
CA LYS A 13 1.50 -1.58 -23.68
C LYS A 13 1.72 -0.08 -23.44
N LEU A 14 2.12 0.68 -24.45
CA LEU A 14 2.34 2.12 -24.35
C LEU A 14 1.05 2.88 -23.96
N ALA A 15 -0.11 2.47 -24.50
CA ALA A 15 -1.40 3.03 -24.13
C ALA A 15 -1.80 2.73 -22.67
N GLN A 16 -1.46 1.54 -22.16
CA GLN A 16 -1.66 1.20 -20.74
C GLN A 16 -0.72 2.00 -19.82
N GLU A 17 0.54 2.19 -20.19
CA GLU A 17 1.49 3.00 -19.43
C GLU A 17 1.10 4.48 -19.40
N TYR A 18 0.69 5.04 -20.55
CA TYR A 18 0.14 6.39 -20.62
C TYR A 18 -1.11 6.55 -19.74
N SER A 19 -2.00 5.54 -19.72
CA SER A 19 -3.19 5.55 -18.87
C SER A 19 -2.86 5.52 -17.37
N LYS A 20 -1.84 4.74 -16.95
CA LYS A 20 -1.32 4.73 -15.58
C LYS A 20 -0.71 6.09 -15.20
N LEU A 21 0.14 6.65 -16.06
CA LEU A 21 0.75 7.96 -15.87
C LEU A 21 -0.30 9.08 -15.76
N ARG A 22 -1.36 9.02 -16.57
CA ARG A 22 -2.49 9.96 -16.51
C ARG A 22 -3.24 9.87 -15.18
N ALA A 23 -3.53 8.66 -14.70
CA ALA A 23 -4.18 8.45 -13.40
C ALA A 23 -3.30 8.95 -12.23
N GLN A 24 -1.99 8.66 -12.25
CA GLN A 24 -1.04 9.16 -11.26
C GLN A 24 -0.95 10.69 -11.27
N ASN A 25 -0.89 11.32 -12.45
CA ASN A 25 -0.92 12.78 -12.58
C ASN A 25 -2.23 13.40 -12.04
N GLN A 26 -3.36 12.73 -12.21
CA GLN A 26 -4.64 13.21 -11.66
C GLN A 26 -4.67 13.16 -10.13
N VAL A 27 -4.12 12.11 -9.52
CA VAL A 27 -3.97 12.00 -8.06
C VAL A 27 -2.98 13.04 -7.52
N LEU A 28 -1.81 13.18 -8.15
CA LEU A 28 -0.80 14.18 -7.77
C LEU A 28 -1.35 15.61 -7.90
N LYS A 29 -2.05 15.93 -9.00
CA LYS A 29 -2.68 17.24 -9.19
C LYS A 29 -3.74 17.52 -8.12
N LYS A 30 -4.52 16.51 -7.72
CA LYS A 30 -5.46 16.67 -6.59
C LYS A 30 -4.70 16.95 -5.30
N GLY A 31 -3.70 16.13 -4.95
CA GLY A 31 -2.88 16.32 -3.74
C GLY A 31 -2.24 17.71 -3.65
N VAL A 32 -1.75 18.27 -4.77
CA VAL A 32 -1.22 19.64 -4.82
C VAL A 32 -2.30 20.70 -4.56
N VAL A 33 -3.52 20.52 -5.07
CA VAL A 33 -4.64 21.44 -4.82
C VAL A 33 -5.14 21.34 -3.37
N ASP A 34 -5.31 20.12 -2.86
CA ASP A 34 -5.70 19.86 -1.47
C ASP A 34 -4.66 20.47 -0.49
N GLU A 35 -3.36 20.32 -0.78
CA GLU A 35 -2.27 20.88 0.04
C GLU A 35 -2.18 22.42 -0.06
N GLN A 36 -2.43 23.00 -1.24
CA GLN A 36 -2.53 24.46 -1.40
C GLN A 36 -3.71 25.04 -0.59
N ALA A 37 -4.85 24.35 -0.55
CA ALA A 37 -6.00 24.73 0.27
C ALA A 37 -5.70 24.62 1.78
N ASN A 38 -5.05 23.53 2.21
CA ASN A 38 -4.59 23.36 3.59
C ASN A 38 -3.61 24.47 4.00
N SER A 39 -2.60 24.76 3.16
CA SER A 39 -1.62 25.82 3.40
C SER A 39 -2.27 27.20 3.54
N ALA A 40 -3.27 27.51 2.70
CA ALA A 40 -4.05 28.73 2.82
C ALA A 40 -4.86 28.79 4.12
N SER A 41 -5.49 27.68 4.53
CA SER A 41 -6.23 27.58 5.80
C SER A 41 -5.32 27.79 7.01
N PHE A 42 -4.18 27.10 7.09
CA PHE A 42 -3.22 27.27 8.18
C PHE A 42 -2.66 28.69 8.25
N LYS A 43 -2.41 29.32 7.09
CA LYS A 43 -1.95 30.71 7.05
C LYS A 43 -2.98 31.71 7.58
N GLU A 44 -4.27 31.43 7.42
CA GLU A 44 -5.34 32.27 7.99
C GLU A 44 -5.55 31.99 9.49
N GLN A 45 -5.54 30.72 9.91
CA GLN A 45 -5.57 30.34 11.32
C GLN A 45 -4.40 30.96 12.11
N LEU A 46 -3.20 31.01 11.53
CA LEU A 46 -2.03 31.61 12.13
C LEU A 46 -2.22 33.13 12.36
N LYS A 47 -2.71 33.88 11.36
CA LYS A 47 -3.08 35.31 11.55
C LYS A 47 -4.09 35.50 12.68
N GLN A 48 -5.13 34.64 12.74
CA GLN A 48 -6.16 34.73 13.77
C GLN A 48 -5.59 34.48 15.16
N ARG A 49 -4.62 33.56 15.29
CA ARG A 49 -3.89 33.32 16.54
C ARG A 49 -2.96 34.47 16.89
N ASP A 50 -2.19 35.01 15.95
CA ASP A 50 -1.37 36.22 16.16
C ASP A 50 -2.22 37.42 16.64
N GLN A 51 -3.40 37.62 16.03
CA GLN A 51 -4.31 38.70 16.42
C GLN A 51 -4.96 38.46 17.79
N SER A 52 -5.26 37.21 18.15
CA SER A 52 -5.77 36.85 19.47
C SER A 52 -4.70 37.02 20.55
N LEU A 53 -3.47 36.59 20.27
CA LEU A 53 -2.33 36.69 21.18
C LEU A 53 -2.04 38.16 21.51
N ARG A 54 -2.00 39.05 20.51
CA ARG A 54 -1.82 40.50 20.71
C ARG A 54 -2.91 41.16 21.55
N LYS A 55 -4.14 40.63 21.55
CA LYS A 55 -5.20 41.12 22.45
C LYS A 55 -4.95 40.66 23.89
N GLN A 56 -4.56 39.40 24.07
CA GLN A 56 -4.23 38.83 25.38
C GLN A 56 -2.99 39.49 25.99
N GLU A 57 -2.00 39.90 25.19
CA GLU A 57 -0.87 40.74 25.62
C GLU A 57 -1.36 42.11 26.15
N GLN A 58 -2.26 42.79 25.43
CA GLN A 58 -2.83 44.07 25.85
C GLN A 58 -3.71 43.95 27.12
N GLU A 59 -4.44 42.85 27.28
CA GLU A 59 -5.20 42.53 28.48
C GLU A 59 -4.27 42.23 29.67
N MET A 60 -3.18 41.47 29.46
CA MET A 60 -2.11 41.23 30.43
C MET A 60 -1.46 42.54 30.90
N ASP A 61 -1.08 43.43 29.98
CA ASP A 61 -0.50 44.74 30.32
C ASP A 61 -1.48 45.60 31.12
N SER A 62 -2.76 45.61 30.76
CA SER A 62 -3.80 46.35 31.47
C SER A 62 -4.03 45.81 32.89
N LEU A 63 -4.05 44.50 33.07
CA LEU A 63 -4.16 43.84 34.37
C LEU A 63 -2.89 44.04 35.22
N SER A 64 -1.70 43.94 34.61
CA SER A 64 -0.41 44.22 35.25
C SER A 64 -0.37 45.66 35.79
N PHE A 65 -0.77 46.64 34.99
CA PHE A 65 -0.84 48.05 35.42
C PHE A 65 -1.82 48.26 36.59
N ARG A 66 -3.02 47.66 36.53
CA ARG A 66 -3.99 47.70 37.65
C ARG A 66 -3.43 47.05 38.91
N ASN A 67 -2.74 45.92 38.78
CA ASN A 67 -2.16 45.20 39.90
C ASN A 67 -1.00 46.00 40.54
N GLN A 68 -0.15 46.65 39.75
CA GLN A 68 0.87 47.58 40.24
C GLN A 68 0.25 48.80 40.97
N GLN A 69 -0.88 49.32 40.48
CA GLN A 69 -1.61 50.41 41.14
C GLN A 69 -2.21 49.98 42.48
N LEU A 70 -2.77 48.76 42.54
CA LEU A 70 -3.29 48.17 43.78
C LEU A 70 -2.16 47.89 44.79
N ALA A 71 -1.04 47.32 44.34
CA ALA A 71 0.13 47.06 45.18
C ALA A 71 0.63 48.33 45.86
N LYS A 72 0.84 49.42 45.10
CA LYS A 72 1.24 50.74 45.67
C LYS A 72 0.22 51.32 46.64
N ARG A 73 -1.08 51.04 46.46
CA ARG A 73 -2.12 51.46 47.41
C ARG A 73 -2.09 50.63 48.70
N VAL A 74 -1.80 49.32 48.60
CA VAL A 74 -1.63 48.45 49.78
C VAL A 74 -0.36 48.82 50.55
N GLU A 75 0.73 49.12 49.84
CA GLU A 75 2.00 49.62 50.39
C GLU A 75 1.79 50.88 51.25
N LEU A 76 1.14 51.92 50.71
CA LEU A 76 0.79 53.14 51.44
C LEU A 76 -0.12 52.87 52.66
N LEU A 77 -1.12 51.97 52.53
CA LEU A 77 -2.00 51.61 53.65
C LEU A 77 -1.25 50.83 54.75
N GLN A 78 -0.22 50.06 54.40
CA GLN A 78 0.65 49.38 55.37
C GLN A 78 1.56 50.38 56.11
N GLU A 79 2.07 51.42 55.42
CA GLU A 79 2.78 52.53 56.06
C GLU A 79 1.87 53.31 57.04
N GLU A 80 0.64 53.66 56.62
CA GLU A 80 -0.36 54.33 57.48
C GLU A 80 -0.73 53.52 58.73
N LEU A 81 -0.87 52.19 58.59
CA LEU A 81 -1.13 51.28 59.71
C LEU A 81 0.07 51.20 60.66
N ALA A 82 1.31 51.06 60.16
CA ALA A 82 2.51 51.02 60.99
C ALA A 82 2.71 52.30 61.81
N VAL A 83 2.42 53.47 61.22
CA VAL A 83 2.44 54.78 61.92
C VAL A 83 1.32 54.90 62.97
N SER A 84 0.22 54.14 62.80
CA SER A 84 -0.93 54.13 63.71
C SER A 84 -0.71 53.20 64.91
N GLU A 85 -0.21 51.97 64.70
CA GLU A 85 0.08 51.02 65.78
C GLU A 85 1.12 51.56 66.77
N ALA A 86 2.10 52.33 66.27
CA ALA A 86 3.12 53.00 67.08
C ALA A 86 2.58 53.96 68.16
N LYS A 87 1.29 54.31 68.15
CA LYS A 87 0.65 55.26 69.09
C LYS A 87 -0.30 54.61 70.09
N GLY A 88 -0.58 53.29 70.01
CA GLY A 88 -1.82 52.70 70.50
C GLY A 88 -1.78 51.75 71.71
N LYS A 89 -1.01 51.99 72.80
CA LYS A 89 -1.02 51.08 73.99
C LYS A 89 -0.99 51.80 75.36
N LYS A 90 -2.14 51.91 76.05
CA LYS A 90 -2.23 52.23 77.51
C LYS A 90 -3.62 51.96 78.13
N GLY A 91 -3.67 51.29 79.29
CA GLY A 91 -4.86 51.11 80.16
C GLY A 91 -5.49 49.70 80.13
N LYS A 92 -6.17 49.20 81.19
CA LYS A 92 -6.36 49.69 82.58
C LYS A 92 -6.63 48.52 83.57
N SER A 93 -6.63 48.79 84.88
CA SER A 93 -6.62 47.87 86.03
C SER A 93 -7.98 47.31 86.52
N LYS A 94 -8.01 45.98 86.80
CA LYS A 94 -8.34 45.26 88.08
C LYS A 94 -9.39 45.79 89.09
N ALA A 95 -10.17 44.84 89.67
CA ALA A 95 -10.74 44.80 91.05
C ALA A 95 -11.90 45.78 91.43
N ASP A 96 -12.83 45.52 92.38
CA ASP A 96 -13.39 44.32 93.07
C ASP A 96 -14.74 44.70 93.78
N SER A 97 -15.45 43.76 94.42
CA SER A 97 -16.73 43.91 95.18
C SER A 97 -16.53 43.77 96.72
N PRO A 98 -17.55 43.63 97.62
CA PRO A 98 -19.02 43.80 97.57
C PRO A 98 -19.47 44.95 98.55
N SER A 99 -20.59 45.05 99.30
CA SER A 99 -21.85 44.32 99.65
C SER A 99 -22.85 45.36 100.29
N GLN A 100 -24.05 45.14 100.87
CA GLN A 100 -24.86 43.98 101.34
C GLN A 100 -26.39 44.28 101.21
N HIS A 101 -27.24 43.26 101.02
CA HIS A 101 -28.64 43.24 101.50
C HIS A 101 -29.20 41.80 101.52
N GLY A 102 -29.83 41.37 102.61
CA GLY A 102 -30.25 39.97 102.79
C GLY A 102 -31.53 39.80 103.61
N LEU A 103 -32.63 39.45 102.95
CA LEU A 103 -33.65 38.46 103.37
C LEU A 103 -34.84 38.46 102.40
N GLU A 104 -35.44 39.62 102.10
CA GLU A 104 -36.38 39.75 100.95
C GLU A 104 -35.68 39.42 99.63
N THR A 105 -34.40 39.81 99.52
CA THR A 105 -33.50 39.42 98.42
C THR A 105 -33.45 37.92 98.18
N GLN A 106 -33.71 37.06 99.17
CA GLN A 106 -33.51 35.62 99.01
C GLN A 106 -34.58 34.99 98.11
N SER A 107 -35.87 35.36 98.27
CA SER A 107 -36.93 34.90 97.36
C SER A 107 -36.76 35.47 95.94
N VAL A 108 -36.22 36.68 95.81
CA VAL A 108 -35.92 37.30 94.50
C VAL A 108 -34.68 36.64 93.87
N PHE A 109 -33.67 36.27 94.66
CA PHE A 109 -32.51 35.52 94.20
C PHE A 109 -32.88 34.09 93.79
N ASP A 110 -33.80 33.42 94.48
CA ASP A 110 -34.28 32.09 94.09
C ASP A 110 -35.07 32.17 92.75
N GLU A 111 -35.90 33.20 92.55
CA GLU A 111 -36.53 33.48 91.25
C GLU A 111 -35.50 33.84 90.15
N ASP A 112 -34.50 34.67 90.44
CA ASP A 112 -33.44 35.02 89.48
C ASP A 112 -32.51 33.85 89.18
N LEU A 113 -32.31 32.94 90.13
CA LEU A 113 -31.57 31.69 89.94
C LEU A 113 -32.36 30.73 89.07
N GLN A 114 -33.66 30.57 89.34
CA GLN A 114 -34.59 29.80 88.50
C GLN A 114 -34.58 30.34 87.05
N LYS A 115 -34.75 31.66 86.85
CA LYS A 115 -34.66 32.31 85.54
C LYS A 115 -33.30 32.11 84.86
N LYS A 116 -32.19 32.15 85.60
CA LYS A 116 -30.83 31.88 85.08
C LYS A 116 -30.58 30.42 84.75
N ILE A 117 -31.27 29.49 85.41
CA ILE A 117 -31.24 28.06 85.08
C ILE A 117 -32.02 27.82 83.79
N GLU A 118 -33.23 28.39 83.66
CA GLU A 118 -34.04 28.33 82.44
C GLU A 118 -33.34 29.04 81.25
N GLU A 119 -32.67 30.16 81.50
CA GLU A 119 -31.81 30.84 80.52
C GLU A 119 -30.60 29.98 80.14
N ASN A 120 -29.93 29.32 81.09
CA ASN A 120 -28.83 28.38 80.79
C ASN A 120 -29.30 27.18 79.99
N GLU A 121 -30.45 26.58 80.32
CA GLU A 121 -31.00 25.44 79.60
C GLU A 121 -31.34 25.83 78.15
N ARG A 122 -31.98 27.00 77.97
CA ARG A 122 -32.23 27.58 76.64
C ARG A 122 -30.94 27.87 75.87
N LEU A 123 -29.93 28.45 76.52
CA LEU A 123 -28.63 28.72 75.91
C LEU A 123 -27.89 27.42 75.56
N HIS A 124 -27.98 26.38 76.38
CA HIS A 124 -27.44 25.06 76.09
C HIS A 124 -28.11 24.41 74.87
N ILE A 125 -29.44 24.51 74.75
CA ILE A 125 -30.18 24.03 73.58
C ILE A 125 -29.75 24.81 72.33
N GLN A 126 -29.72 26.15 72.38
CA GLN A 126 -29.29 26.98 71.24
C GLN A 126 -27.83 26.75 70.85
N PHE A 127 -26.93 26.55 71.82
CA PHE A 127 -25.54 26.21 71.57
C PHE A 127 -25.39 24.82 70.94
N TYR A 128 -26.14 23.82 71.41
CA TYR A 128 -26.15 22.48 70.84
C TYR A 128 -26.74 22.44 69.42
N GLU A 129 -27.82 23.17 69.16
CA GLU A 129 -28.39 23.32 67.82
C GLU A 129 -27.43 24.03 66.85
N ALA A 130 -26.63 24.98 67.33
CA ALA A 130 -25.59 25.65 66.55
C ALA A 130 -24.37 24.74 66.30
N ASP A 131 -23.89 24.01 67.31
CA ASP A 131 -22.80 23.02 67.17
C ASP A 131 -23.17 21.94 66.16
N GLU A 132 -24.38 21.38 66.24
CA GLU A 132 -24.87 20.40 65.26
C GLU A 132 -25.04 20.98 63.85
N GLN A 133 -25.46 22.24 63.71
CA GLN A 133 -25.52 22.90 62.39
C GLN A 133 -24.12 23.11 61.81
N HIS A 134 -23.16 23.59 62.61
CA HIS A 134 -21.77 23.75 62.18
C HIS A 134 -21.11 22.41 61.85
N ARG A 135 -21.28 21.38 62.68
CA ARG A 135 -20.77 20.02 62.43
C ARG A 135 -21.32 19.42 61.13
N ARG A 136 -22.58 19.69 60.79
CA ARG A 136 -23.19 19.25 59.52
C ARG A 136 -22.63 20.02 58.32
N GLN A 137 -22.48 21.34 58.43
CA GLN A 137 -21.85 22.16 57.39
C GLN A 137 -20.39 21.76 57.16
N GLU A 138 -19.64 21.49 58.23
CA GLU A 138 -18.26 21.00 58.17
C GLU A 138 -18.19 19.62 57.48
N ALA A 139 -19.08 18.68 57.84
CA ALA A 139 -19.15 17.37 57.19
C ALA A 139 -19.53 17.45 55.70
N GLU A 140 -20.44 18.34 55.32
CA GLU A 140 -20.84 18.58 53.93
C GLU A 140 -19.68 19.21 53.12
N LEU A 141 -19.01 20.22 53.68
CA LEU A 141 -17.83 20.86 53.07
C LEU A 141 -16.64 19.90 52.95
N MET A 142 -16.38 19.07 53.96
CA MET A 142 -15.34 18.04 53.92
C MET A 142 -15.64 16.97 52.86
N THR A 143 -16.91 16.54 52.76
CA THR A 143 -17.34 15.62 51.69
C THR A 143 -17.11 16.26 50.32
N ARG A 144 -17.51 17.53 50.15
CA ARG A 144 -17.37 18.24 48.87
C ARG A 144 -15.93 18.54 48.50
N LEU A 145 -15.05 18.80 49.47
CA LEU A 145 -13.60 18.87 49.26
C LEU A 145 -13.05 17.53 48.76
N GLN A 146 -13.40 16.43 49.42
CA GLN A 146 -12.93 15.09 49.05
C GLN A 146 -13.44 14.64 47.66
N GLU A 147 -14.63 15.07 47.25
CA GLU A 147 -15.11 14.92 45.86
C GLU A 147 -14.25 15.71 44.87
N LEU A 148 -13.99 17.00 45.13
CA LEU A 148 -13.21 17.88 44.26
C LEU A 148 -11.73 17.48 44.16
N GLU A 149 -11.12 17.01 45.25
CA GLU A 149 -9.77 16.44 45.26
C GLU A 149 -9.70 15.22 44.34
N LYS A 150 -10.67 14.31 44.45
CA LYS A 150 -10.77 13.10 43.62
C LYS A 150 -11.09 13.39 42.15
N GLU A 151 -11.86 14.44 41.85
CA GLU A 151 -12.06 14.93 40.48
C GLU A 151 -10.76 15.52 39.92
N SER A 152 -10.03 16.29 40.73
CA SER A 152 -8.71 16.87 40.38
C SER A 152 -7.67 15.78 40.07
N GLU A 153 -7.55 14.75 40.91
CA GLU A 153 -6.66 13.60 40.68
C GLU A 153 -6.99 12.87 39.36
N GLN A 154 -8.27 12.66 39.06
CA GLN A 154 -8.70 12.04 37.80
C GLN A 154 -8.37 12.90 36.59
N HIS A 155 -8.60 14.22 36.67
CA HIS A 155 -8.24 15.14 35.60
C HIS A 155 -6.72 15.21 35.39
N GLN A 156 -5.93 15.23 36.46
CA GLN A 156 -4.46 15.19 36.38
C GLN A 156 -3.97 13.89 35.72
N ALA A 157 -4.47 12.73 36.15
CA ALA A 157 -4.12 11.44 35.55
C ALA A 157 -4.49 11.34 34.06
N VAL A 158 -5.60 11.98 33.63
CA VAL A 158 -5.98 12.08 32.21
C VAL A 158 -5.04 13.02 31.45
N VAL A 159 -4.64 14.16 32.02
CA VAL A 159 -3.67 15.10 31.43
C VAL A 159 -2.30 14.44 31.26
N ASP A 160 -1.81 13.72 32.26
CA ASP A 160 -0.53 12.99 32.18
C ASP A 160 -0.61 11.83 31.18
N GLY A 161 -1.73 11.09 31.19
CA GLY A 161 -2.03 10.01 30.25
C GLY A 161 -2.31 10.45 28.80
N LEU A 162 -2.49 11.76 28.56
CA LEU A 162 -2.51 12.37 27.22
C LEU A 162 -1.13 12.93 26.85
N THR A 163 -0.46 13.61 27.77
CA THR A 163 0.86 14.23 27.59
C THR A 163 1.90 13.18 27.21
N THR A 164 1.92 12.04 27.90
CA THR A 164 2.76 10.87 27.56
C THR A 164 2.49 10.35 26.14
N LYS A 165 1.23 10.13 25.75
CA LYS A 165 0.86 9.66 24.39
C LYS A 165 1.25 10.65 23.29
N TYR A 166 1.14 11.95 23.55
CA TYR A 166 1.60 12.97 22.61
C TYR A 166 3.13 12.99 22.52
N MET A 167 3.84 12.88 23.64
CA MET A 167 5.30 12.78 23.68
C MET A 167 5.83 11.57 22.89
N GLU A 168 5.34 10.36 23.17
CA GLU A 168 5.67 9.14 22.40
C GLU A 168 5.41 9.31 20.89
N THR A 169 4.32 9.99 20.54
CA THR A 169 3.93 10.19 19.14
C THR A 169 4.84 11.21 18.46
N ILE A 170 5.28 12.25 19.16
CA ILE A 170 6.28 13.22 18.69
C ILE A 170 7.63 12.51 18.49
N GLU A 171 8.10 11.73 19.46
CA GLU A 171 9.36 10.97 19.35
C GLU A 171 9.34 9.98 18.17
N ARG A 172 8.23 9.25 18.01
CA ARG A 172 8.02 8.33 16.88
C ARG A 172 8.07 9.05 15.54
N LEU A 173 7.41 10.21 15.42
CA LEU A 173 7.43 11.04 14.21
C LEU A 173 8.80 11.69 13.95
N GLN A 174 9.54 12.07 14.98
CA GLN A 174 10.92 12.57 14.84
C GLN A 174 11.89 11.47 14.36
N SER A 175 11.77 10.27 14.93
CA SER A 175 12.53 9.09 14.49
C SER A 175 12.23 8.74 13.02
N ASP A 176 10.95 8.74 12.64
CA ASP A 176 10.54 8.49 11.26
C ASP A 176 10.98 9.60 10.29
N LYS A 177 10.92 10.86 10.70
CA LYS A 177 11.47 11.98 9.93
C LYS A 177 12.97 11.78 9.65
N ALA A 178 13.78 11.56 10.66
CA ALA A 178 15.22 11.33 10.50
C ALA A 178 15.51 10.10 9.60
N ARG A 179 14.74 9.02 9.78
CA ARG A 179 14.82 7.80 8.95
C ARG A 179 14.46 8.05 7.48
N LEU A 180 13.53 8.96 7.19
CA LEU A 180 13.16 9.37 5.84
C LEU A 180 14.17 10.34 5.22
N GLU A 181 14.72 11.28 6.00
CA GLU A 181 15.77 12.21 5.55
C GLU A 181 17.04 11.47 5.10
N VAL A 182 17.49 10.47 5.87
CA VAL A 182 18.62 9.60 5.49
C VAL A 182 18.32 8.84 4.19
N LYS A 183 17.12 8.27 4.04
CA LYS A 183 16.71 7.58 2.79
C LYS A 183 16.68 8.52 1.59
N ALA A 184 16.19 9.75 1.77
CA ALA A 184 16.17 10.76 0.71
C ALA A 184 17.59 11.13 0.25
N GLN A 185 18.53 11.33 1.18
CA GLN A 185 19.94 11.60 0.85
C GLN A 185 20.60 10.43 0.10
N THR A 186 20.32 9.18 0.49
CA THR A 186 20.83 8.00 -0.22
C THR A 186 20.30 7.92 -1.65
N LEU A 187 18.98 8.05 -1.83
CA LEU A 187 18.35 8.06 -3.16
C LEU A 187 18.83 9.23 -4.03
N GLU A 188 19.13 10.39 -3.45
CA GLU A 188 19.70 11.53 -4.19
C GLU A 188 21.13 11.24 -4.69
N ARG A 189 21.95 10.55 -3.88
CA ARG A 189 23.30 10.09 -4.27
C ARG A 189 23.23 9.04 -5.38
N GLU A 190 22.39 8.03 -5.24
CA GLU A 190 22.15 7.01 -6.26
C GLU A 190 21.65 7.63 -7.57
N ALA A 191 20.73 8.60 -7.51
CA ALA A 191 20.25 9.32 -8.70
C ALA A 191 21.33 10.20 -9.34
N LYS A 192 22.28 10.77 -8.57
CA LYS A 192 23.46 11.46 -9.12
C LYS A 192 24.39 10.46 -9.82
N GLU A 193 24.69 9.33 -9.21
CA GLU A 193 25.56 8.30 -9.81
C GLU A 193 24.95 7.70 -11.09
N CYS A 194 23.65 7.40 -11.10
CA CYS A 194 22.96 6.89 -12.29
C CYS A 194 22.99 7.90 -13.45
N ARG A 195 22.94 9.22 -13.18
CA ARG A 195 23.14 10.26 -14.20
C ARG A 195 24.56 10.24 -14.75
N MET A 196 25.59 10.25 -13.88
CA MET A 196 27.00 10.17 -14.31
C MET A 196 27.26 8.95 -15.21
N ARG A 197 26.86 7.75 -14.78
CA ARG A 197 27.01 6.51 -15.56
C ARG A 197 26.26 6.57 -16.91
N THR A 198 25.11 7.25 -16.96
CA THR A 198 24.34 7.45 -18.20
C THR A 198 25.05 8.42 -19.15
N GLU A 199 25.63 9.50 -18.64
CA GLU A 199 26.40 10.48 -19.41
C GLU A 199 27.69 9.86 -19.96
N GLU A 200 28.41 9.08 -19.15
CA GLU A 200 29.58 8.29 -19.58
C GLU A 200 29.22 7.32 -20.72
N CYS A 201 28.13 6.56 -20.57
CA CYS A 201 27.66 5.63 -21.59
C CYS A 201 27.27 6.36 -22.89
N GLN A 202 26.59 7.51 -22.80
CA GLN A 202 26.29 8.35 -23.97
C GLN A 202 27.57 8.90 -24.63
N GLN A 203 28.57 9.32 -23.86
CA GLN A 203 29.86 9.77 -24.41
C GLN A 203 30.60 8.62 -25.12
N GLN A 204 30.64 7.42 -24.54
CA GLN A 204 31.23 6.24 -25.18
C GLN A 204 30.50 5.89 -26.48
N LEU A 205 29.16 5.87 -26.46
CA LEU A 205 28.35 5.62 -27.66
C LEU A 205 28.62 6.64 -28.77
N ARG A 206 28.71 7.94 -28.44
CA ARG A 206 29.08 9.00 -29.41
C ARG A 206 30.48 8.78 -30.00
N ARG A 207 31.48 8.39 -29.19
CA ARG A 207 32.83 8.07 -29.66
C ARG A 207 32.83 6.88 -30.62
N CYS A 208 32.15 5.79 -30.26
CA CYS A 208 31.97 4.62 -31.13
C CYS A 208 31.25 4.96 -32.43
N GLN A 209 30.20 5.79 -32.38
CA GLN A 209 29.50 6.28 -33.57
C GLN A 209 30.38 7.16 -34.46
N SER A 210 31.21 8.04 -33.90
CA SER A 210 32.13 8.86 -34.70
C SER A 210 33.22 8.02 -35.38
N GLU A 211 33.78 7.03 -34.67
CA GLU A 211 34.82 6.15 -35.23
C GLU A 211 34.25 5.20 -36.28
N LEU A 212 33.07 4.60 -36.04
CA LEU A 212 32.40 3.77 -37.05
C LEU A 212 32.03 4.59 -38.30
N ASN A 213 31.55 5.84 -38.15
CA ASN A 213 31.32 6.72 -39.29
C ASN A 213 32.62 7.08 -40.03
N ARG A 214 33.74 7.25 -39.33
CA ARG A 214 35.06 7.48 -39.92
C ARG A 214 35.51 6.27 -40.75
N GLN A 215 35.40 5.07 -40.19
CA GLN A 215 35.74 3.81 -40.86
C GLN A 215 34.83 3.54 -42.06
N VAL A 216 33.51 3.69 -41.92
CA VAL A 216 32.56 3.52 -43.03
C VAL A 216 32.87 4.49 -44.16
N LYS A 217 33.10 5.79 -43.89
CA LYS A 217 33.50 6.75 -44.93
C LYS A 217 34.83 6.37 -45.61
N GLN A 218 35.82 5.92 -44.83
CA GLN A 218 37.11 5.48 -45.35
C GLN A 218 36.95 4.25 -46.27
N SER A 219 36.22 3.22 -45.82
CA SER A 219 35.93 2.03 -46.62
C SER A 219 35.10 2.33 -47.86
N SER A 220 34.07 3.18 -47.77
CA SER A 220 33.28 3.62 -48.93
C SER A 220 34.13 4.36 -49.95
N SER A 221 35.05 5.23 -49.52
CA SER A 221 35.99 5.92 -50.40
C SER A 221 36.92 4.93 -51.12
N VAL A 222 37.49 3.96 -50.39
CA VAL A 222 38.35 2.91 -50.98
C VAL A 222 37.57 2.03 -51.96
N ILE A 223 36.34 1.64 -51.63
CA ILE A 223 35.49 0.86 -52.54
C ILE A 223 35.17 1.67 -53.81
N GLN A 224 34.78 2.94 -53.67
CA GLN A 224 34.46 3.80 -54.81
C GLN A 224 35.68 4.08 -55.72
N GLU A 225 36.89 4.13 -55.15
CA GLU A 225 38.14 4.32 -55.90
C GLU A 225 38.66 3.02 -56.54
N LYS A 226 38.52 1.87 -55.88
CA LYS A 226 39.17 0.61 -56.26
C LYS A 226 38.25 -0.45 -56.87
N VAL A 227 36.93 -0.26 -56.83
CA VAL A 227 35.93 -1.21 -57.38
C VAL A 227 35.13 -0.53 -58.50
N PRO A 228 35.67 -0.48 -59.74
CA PRO A 228 35.04 0.23 -60.86
C PRO A 228 33.79 -0.45 -61.43
N PHE A 229 33.56 -1.73 -61.11
CA PHE A 229 32.38 -2.49 -61.53
C PHE A 229 31.66 -3.08 -60.32
N ASN A 230 30.33 -2.98 -60.31
CA ASN A 230 29.48 -3.51 -59.25
C ASN A 230 28.38 -4.36 -59.91
N ASP A 231 28.63 -5.67 -59.92
CA ASP A 231 27.75 -6.73 -60.40
C ASP A 231 26.47 -6.86 -59.58
N THR A 232 26.57 -6.70 -58.26
CA THR A 232 25.49 -6.87 -57.28
C THR A 232 24.31 -5.91 -57.44
N LYS A 233 24.41 -4.88 -58.29
CA LYS A 233 23.27 -4.06 -58.77
C LYS A 233 22.34 -4.79 -59.74
N PHE A 234 22.80 -5.84 -60.43
CA PHE A 234 22.06 -6.51 -61.49
C PHE A 234 21.38 -7.78 -60.97
N GLY A 235 20.08 -7.70 -60.73
CA GLY A 235 19.27 -8.80 -60.19
C GLY A 235 19.36 -10.10 -61.00
N ASP A 236 19.45 -10.00 -62.32
CA ASP A 236 19.48 -11.15 -63.22
C ASP A 236 20.75 -12.00 -63.02
N TYR A 237 21.93 -11.35 -62.94
CA TYR A 237 23.18 -12.04 -62.63
C TYR A 237 23.21 -12.53 -61.17
N ASN A 238 22.62 -11.77 -60.24
CA ASN A 238 22.47 -12.23 -58.85
C ASN A 238 21.61 -13.50 -58.73
N SER A 239 20.67 -13.75 -59.65
CA SER A 239 19.87 -14.99 -59.66
C SER A 239 20.66 -16.24 -60.05
N LEU A 240 21.82 -16.05 -60.71
CA LEU A 240 22.76 -17.11 -61.08
C LEU A 240 23.84 -17.36 -60.01
N ASN A 241 23.85 -16.58 -58.91
CA ASN A 241 24.79 -16.79 -57.82
C ASN A 241 24.48 -18.08 -57.08
N VAL A 242 25.37 -19.07 -57.18
CA VAL A 242 25.32 -20.29 -56.37
C VAL A 242 25.31 -19.90 -54.88
N PRO A 243 24.34 -20.36 -54.07
CA PRO A 243 24.27 -20.02 -52.65
C PRO A 243 25.58 -20.39 -51.93
N PRO A 244 26.29 -19.44 -51.30
CA PRO A 244 27.60 -19.70 -50.74
C PRO A 244 27.49 -20.67 -49.56
N HIS A 245 28.21 -21.79 -49.63
CA HIS A 245 28.29 -22.76 -48.55
C HIS A 245 28.80 -22.09 -47.27
N ASN A 246 27.95 -22.01 -46.25
CA ASN A 246 28.29 -21.37 -44.98
C ASN A 246 28.04 -22.35 -43.84
N ARG A 247 29.10 -23.05 -43.43
CA ARG A 247 29.06 -24.06 -42.36
C ARG A 247 28.45 -23.52 -41.05
N ARG A 248 28.68 -22.24 -40.73
CA ARG A 248 28.08 -21.58 -39.55
C ARG A 248 26.57 -21.35 -39.68
N HIS A 249 26.05 -21.24 -40.90
CA HIS A 249 24.61 -21.19 -41.16
C HIS A 249 23.99 -22.59 -41.12
N GLN A 250 24.60 -23.59 -41.76
CA GLN A 250 24.12 -24.98 -41.75
C GLN A 250 24.12 -25.59 -40.34
N LEU A 251 25.17 -25.37 -39.54
CA LEU A 251 25.20 -25.76 -38.13
C LEU A 251 24.01 -25.19 -37.36
N LYS A 252 23.73 -23.87 -37.50
CA LYS A 252 22.55 -23.25 -36.88
C LYS A 252 21.22 -23.83 -37.40
N ALA A 253 21.12 -24.15 -38.69
CA ALA A 253 19.93 -24.79 -39.25
C ALA A 253 19.71 -26.20 -38.66
N ARG A 254 20.81 -26.95 -38.44
CA ARG A 254 20.81 -28.25 -37.78
C ARG A 254 20.43 -28.14 -36.30
N ASP A 255 21.00 -27.18 -35.57
CA ASP A 255 20.68 -26.88 -34.17
C ASP A 255 19.19 -26.55 -33.98
N LEU A 256 18.66 -25.65 -34.83
CA LEU A 256 17.25 -25.27 -34.82
C LEU A 256 16.33 -26.44 -35.20
N SER A 257 16.74 -27.27 -36.16
CA SER A 257 16.01 -28.48 -36.52
C SER A 257 16.04 -29.53 -35.39
N GLY A 258 17.11 -29.61 -34.61
CA GLY A 258 17.19 -30.48 -33.43
C GLY A 258 16.26 -30.02 -32.30
N GLN A 259 16.20 -28.71 -32.05
CA GLN A 259 15.24 -28.12 -31.11
C GLN A 259 13.78 -28.32 -31.57
N ALA A 260 13.51 -28.16 -32.86
CA ALA A 260 12.19 -28.44 -33.43
C ALA A 260 11.81 -29.93 -33.29
N LEU A 261 12.76 -30.84 -33.51
CA LEU A 261 12.58 -32.27 -33.30
C LEU A 261 12.23 -32.59 -31.84
N SER A 262 12.98 -32.08 -30.86
CA SER A 262 12.67 -32.35 -29.43
C SER A 262 11.27 -31.84 -29.04
N PHE A 263 10.88 -30.63 -29.48
CA PHE A 263 9.53 -30.12 -29.22
C PHE A 263 8.43 -30.95 -29.92
N ILE A 264 8.72 -31.53 -31.09
CA ILE A 264 7.78 -32.43 -31.78
C ILE A 264 7.69 -33.79 -31.09
N GLN A 265 8.78 -34.31 -30.51
CA GLN A 265 8.76 -35.53 -29.70
C GLN A 265 7.95 -35.33 -28.40
N ASP A 266 8.18 -34.23 -27.68
CA ASP A 266 7.40 -33.85 -26.50
C ASP A 266 5.90 -33.72 -26.84
N LEU A 267 5.58 -33.05 -27.95
CA LEU A 267 4.20 -32.89 -28.43
C LEU A 267 3.57 -34.24 -28.82
N VAL A 268 4.30 -35.11 -29.53
CA VAL A 268 3.84 -36.45 -29.90
C VAL A 268 3.56 -37.30 -28.65
N ALA A 269 4.46 -37.31 -27.67
CA ALA A 269 4.24 -37.99 -26.40
C ALA A 269 3.03 -37.43 -25.64
N ALA A 270 2.88 -36.11 -25.56
CA ALA A 270 1.74 -35.46 -24.92
C ALA A 270 0.41 -35.77 -25.62
N LEU A 271 0.38 -35.83 -26.96
CA LEU A 271 -0.81 -36.14 -27.75
C LEU A 271 -1.21 -37.61 -27.65
N LEU A 272 -0.26 -38.55 -27.74
CA LEU A 272 -0.50 -39.98 -27.52
C LEU A 272 -1.11 -40.20 -26.13
N ASN A 273 -0.52 -39.60 -25.09
CA ASN A 273 -1.05 -39.64 -23.72
C ASN A 273 -2.45 -39.01 -23.62
N PHE A 274 -2.68 -37.84 -24.21
CA PHE A 274 -3.99 -37.17 -24.20
C PHE A 274 -5.10 -38.02 -24.83
N HIS A 275 -4.86 -38.63 -25.98
CA HIS A 275 -5.83 -39.51 -26.63
C HIS A 275 -6.08 -40.77 -25.80
N SER A 276 -5.02 -41.38 -25.25
CA SER A 276 -5.10 -42.58 -24.40
C SER A 276 -5.87 -42.32 -23.09
N TYR A 277 -5.61 -41.21 -22.41
CA TYR A 277 -6.39 -40.81 -21.22
C TYR A 277 -7.83 -40.43 -21.59
N THR A 278 -8.06 -39.86 -22.77
CA THR A 278 -9.43 -39.61 -23.25
C THR A 278 -10.17 -40.92 -23.50
N GLU A 279 -9.52 -41.94 -24.08
CA GLU A 279 -10.05 -43.28 -24.31
C GLU A 279 -10.39 -43.99 -23.00
N GLN A 280 -9.50 -44.00 -22.02
CA GLN A 280 -9.77 -44.51 -20.67
C GLN A 280 -10.99 -43.80 -20.05
N ARG A 281 -11.05 -42.46 -20.14
CA ARG A 281 -12.20 -41.68 -19.67
C ARG A 281 -13.48 -41.85 -20.50
N VAL A 282 -13.46 -42.50 -21.67
CA VAL A 282 -14.69 -42.94 -22.37
C VAL A 282 -15.30 -44.16 -21.70
N HIS A 283 -14.47 -45.08 -21.19
CA HIS A 283 -14.90 -46.31 -20.53
C HIS A 283 -15.37 -46.10 -19.07
N ILE A 284 -14.82 -45.12 -18.36
CA ILE A 284 -15.09 -44.84 -16.93
C ILE A 284 -16.36 -43.94 -16.74
N TYR A 285 -17.36 -44.06 -17.60
CA TYR A 285 -18.62 -43.28 -17.50
C TYR A 285 -19.81 -44.23 -17.75
N PRO A 286 -20.86 -44.25 -16.92
CA PRO A 286 -21.26 -43.24 -15.92
C PRO A 286 -20.49 -43.27 -14.59
N LEU A 287 -20.79 -42.31 -13.72
CA LEU A 287 -20.09 -42.03 -12.45
C LEU A 287 -20.73 -42.72 -11.23
N ASP A 288 -21.87 -43.38 -11.41
CA ASP A 288 -22.55 -44.22 -10.42
C ASP A 288 -22.25 -45.70 -10.69
N SER A 289 -22.28 -46.55 -9.68
CA SER A 289 -21.89 -47.97 -9.77
C SER A 289 -22.87 -48.89 -10.50
N SER A 290 -23.72 -48.34 -11.38
CA SER A 290 -24.59 -49.09 -12.29
C SER A 290 -23.82 -49.57 -13.51
N ILE A 291 -23.92 -50.87 -13.82
CA ILE A 291 -23.29 -51.48 -15.00
C ILE A 291 -24.15 -51.21 -16.24
N GLU A 292 -24.20 -49.94 -16.68
CA GLU A 292 -24.79 -49.59 -17.97
C GLU A 292 -23.82 -49.87 -19.13
N PRO A 293 -24.29 -50.46 -20.25
CA PRO A 293 -23.43 -50.74 -21.39
C PRO A 293 -22.99 -49.44 -22.09
N ILE A 294 -21.69 -49.34 -22.41
CA ILE A 294 -21.09 -48.17 -23.08
C ILE A 294 -21.87 -47.85 -24.36
N SER A 295 -22.42 -46.64 -24.44
CA SER A 295 -23.18 -46.15 -25.61
C SER A 295 -22.44 -46.40 -26.93
N PRO A 296 -23.12 -46.82 -28.02
CA PRO A 296 -22.47 -47.09 -29.31
C PRO A 296 -21.74 -45.87 -29.90
N LEU A 297 -22.15 -44.65 -29.53
CA LEU A 297 -21.42 -43.42 -29.88
C LEU A 297 -20.04 -43.37 -29.18
N ASN A 298 -20.00 -43.75 -27.91
CA ASN A 298 -18.77 -43.82 -27.11
C ASN A 298 -17.87 -44.97 -27.58
N GLN A 299 -18.42 -46.15 -27.91
CA GLN A 299 -17.65 -47.26 -28.48
C GLN A 299 -16.92 -46.85 -29.77
N LYS A 300 -17.63 -46.21 -30.71
CA LYS A 300 -17.06 -45.72 -31.97
C LYS A 300 -16.05 -44.58 -31.79
N PHE A 301 -16.29 -43.69 -30.82
CA PHE A 301 -15.33 -42.65 -30.43
C PHE A 301 -14.05 -43.27 -29.84
N SER A 302 -14.19 -44.32 -29.02
CA SER A 302 -13.07 -45.08 -28.45
C SER A 302 -12.22 -45.73 -29.53
N GLN A 303 -12.84 -46.38 -30.52
CA GLN A 303 -12.14 -46.96 -31.68
C GLN A 303 -11.29 -45.92 -32.43
N TYR A 304 -11.83 -44.73 -32.69
CA TYR A 304 -11.08 -43.65 -33.33
C TYR A 304 -9.99 -43.03 -32.44
N LEU A 305 -10.14 -43.07 -31.11
CA LEU A 305 -9.05 -42.71 -30.18
C LEU A 305 -7.95 -43.78 -30.20
N HIS A 306 -8.30 -45.06 -30.26
CA HIS A 306 -7.33 -46.15 -30.37
C HIS A 306 -6.48 -46.05 -31.65
N GLU A 307 -7.10 -45.65 -32.77
CA GLU A 307 -6.42 -45.35 -34.04
C GLU A 307 -5.37 -44.22 -33.96
N ASN A 308 -5.31 -43.41 -32.89
CA ASN A 308 -4.51 -42.17 -32.87
C ASN A 308 -3.02 -42.36 -33.15
N ALA A 309 -2.42 -43.46 -32.69
CA ALA A 309 -0.99 -43.70 -32.84
C ALA A 309 -0.54 -43.70 -34.31
N ALA A 310 -1.40 -44.18 -35.23
CA ALA A 310 -1.12 -44.23 -36.66
C ALA A 310 -1.04 -42.85 -37.34
N TYR A 311 -1.61 -41.80 -36.72
CA TYR A 311 -1.57 -40.43 -37.23
C TYR A 311 -0.56 -39.55 -36.49
N VAL A 312 -0.30 -39.83 -35.21
CA VAL A 312 0.61 -39.03 -34.37
C VAL A 312 2.07 -39.46 -34.53
N ARG A 313 2.39 -40.76 -34.59
CA ARG A 313 3.79 -41.23 -34.73
C ARG A 313 4.50 -40.79 -36.02
N PRO A 314 3.86 -40.77 -37.21
CA PRO A 314 4.51 -40.28 -38.43
C PRO A 314 5.01 -38.83 -38.35
N LEU A 315 4.49 -38.01 -37.44
CA LEU A 315 4.99 -36.65 -37.19
C LEU A 315 6.41 -36.66 -36.60
N GLU A 316 6.66 -37.55 -35.64
CA GLU A 316 7.97 -37.79 -35.04
C GLU A 316 8.94 -38.35 -36.09
N ASP A 317 8.55 -39.43 -36.79
CA ASP A 317 9.41 -40.10 -37.78
C ASP A 317 9.80 -39.18 -38.96
N SER A 318 8.84 -38.38 -39.45
CA SER A 318 9.12 -37.44 -40.56
C SER A 318 9.90 -36.20 -40.12
N CYS A 319 9.77 -35.75 -38.87
CA CYS A 319 10.64 -34.72 -38.31
C CYS A 319 12.07 -35.24 -38.07
N LEU A 320 12.21 -36.49 -37.61
CA LEU A 320 13.50 -37.15 -37.45
C LEU A 320 14.23 -37.28 -38.80
N GLN A 321 13.53 -37.72 -39.85
CA GLN A 321 14.08 -37.77 -41.22
C GLN A 321 14.42 -36.38 -41.77
N LEU A 322 13.65 -35.34 -41.42
CA LEU A 322 13.97 -33.96 -41.75
C LEU A 322 15.27 -33.51 -41.08
N HIS A 323 15.43 -33.74 -39.78
CA HIS A 323 16.66 -33.42 -39.05
C HIS A 323 17.88 -34.19 -39.60
N GLN A 324 17.73 -35.48 -39.88
CA GLN A 324 18.78 -36.32 -40.47
C GLN A 324 19.18 -35.88 -41.89
N SER A 325 18.28 -35.24 -42.64
CA SER A 325 18.59 -34.70 -43.99
C SER A 325 19.39 -33.40 -43.97
N ILE A 326 19.59 -32.78 -42.80
CA ILE A 326 20.36 -31.54 -42.63
C ILE A 326 21.78 -31.88 -42.17
N THR A 327 22.73 -31.90 -43.11
CA THR A 327 24.16 -32.16 -42.83
C THR A 327 24.99 -30.87 -42.87
N GLU A 328 26.27 -30.96 -42.48
CA GLU A 328 27.22 -29.86 -42.54
C GLU A 328 27.78 -29.58 -43.95
N ASP A 329 27.47 -30.45 -44.92
CA ASP A 329 27.95 -30.39 -46.30
C ASP A 329 26.82 -30.03 -47.29
N THR A 330 25.56 -30.34 -46.95
CA THR A 330 24.39 -30.00 -47.77
C THR A 330 23.99 -28.54 -47.62
N VAL A 331 23.81 -27.81 -48.72
CA VAL A 331 23.22 -26.46 -48.71
C VAL A 331 21.72 -26.56 -48.40
N THR A 332 21.33 -26.08 -47.21
CA THR A 332 19.95 -26.10 -46.71
C THR A 332 19.15 -24.90 -47.20
N VAL A 333 18.37 -25.09 -48.26
CA VAL A 333 17.45 -24.10 -48.87
C VAL A 333 16.07 -24.76 -49.02
N LEU A 334 14.99 -23.97 -49.08
CA LEU A 334 13.62 -24.51 -49.11
C LEU A 334 13.39 -25.56 -50.22
N GLU A 335 14.12 -25.44 -51.33
CA GLU A 335 14.10 -26.35 -52.48
C GLU A 335 14.84 -27.68 -52.23
N THR A 336 15.90 -27.68 -51.42
CA THR A 336 16.70 -28.88 -51.10
C THR A 336 16.14 -29.67 -49.91
N VAL A 337 15.36 -29.04 -49.03
CA VAL A 337 14.79 -29.66 -47.83
C VAL A 337 13.49 -30.43 -48.17
N VAL A 338 13.59 -31.40 -49.08
CA VAL A 338 12.45 -32.20 -49.59
C VAL A 338 11.67 -32.91 -48.48
N LYS A 339 12.35 -33.30 -47.39
CA LYS A 339 11.74 -33.97 -46.22
C LYS A 339 10.75 -33.09 -45.45
N LEU A 340 10.80 -31.76 -45.58
CA LEU A 340 9.83 -30.86 -44.96
C LEU A 340 8.42 -31.08 -45.53
N LYS A 341 8.30 -31.45 -46.81
CA LYS A 341 7.01 -31.76 -47.42
C LYS A 341 6.37 -32.99 -46.78
N SER A 342 7.11 -34.08 -46.59
CA SER A 342 6.59 -35.29 -45.93
C SER A 342 6.12 -35.03 -44.48
N PHE A 343 6.77 -34.11 -43.75
CA PHE A 343 6.28 -33.69 -42.44
C PHE A 343 4.96 -32.89 -42.54
N ALA A 344 4.84 -31.97 -43.50
CA ALA A 344 3.62 -31.19 -43.73
C ALA A 344 2.44 -32.08 -44.17
N ASP A 345 2.66 -33.07 -45.03
CA ASP A 345 1.64 -34.02 -45.48
C ASP A 345 1.13 -34.89 -44.32
N ASN A 346 2.02 -35.35 -43.43
CA ASN A 346 1.66 -36.05 -42.20
C ASN A 346 0.90 -35.14 -41.20
N PHE A 347 1.34 -33.89 -41.03
CA PHE A 347 0.67 -32.92 -40.15
C PHE A 347 -0.74 -32.55 -40.63
N SER A 348 -0.93 -32.45 -41.96
CA SER A 348 -2.25 -32.31 -42.58
C SER A 348 -3.14 -33.53 -42.30
N SER A 349 -2.57 -34.74 -42.43
CA SER A 349 -3.27 -36.00 -42.15
C SER A 349 -3.72 -36.09 -40.67
N TYR A 350 -2.89 -35.69 -39.72
CA TYR A 350 -3.27 -35.60 -38.31
C TYR A 350 -4.33 -34.51 -38.04
N THR A 351 -4.25 -33.38 -38.75
CA THR A 351 -5.27 -32.32 -38.66
C THR A 351 -6.65 -32.82 -39.13
N HIS A 352 -6.70 -33.59 -40.22
CA HIS A 352 -7.93 -34.24 -40.68
C HIS A 352 -8.43 -35.33 -39.71
N PHE A 353 -7.53 -36.08 -39.06
CA PHE A 353 -7.90 -37.01 -37.98
C PHE A 353 -8.57 -36.29 -36.80
N LEU A 354 -8.05 -35.13 -36.37
CA LEU A 354 -8.70 -34.31 -35.34
C LEU A 354 -10.09 -33.80 -35.80
N GLN A 355 -10.23 -33.39 -37.06
CA GLN A 355 -11.53 -32.99 -37.64
C GLN A 355 -12.55 -34.15 -37.66
N LYS A 356 -12.12 -35.38 -37.97
CA LYS A 356 -12.93 -36.62 -37.92
C LYS A 356 -13.47 -36.89 -36.50
N ILE A 357 -12.69 -36.56 -35.46
CA ILE A 357 -12.98 -36.88 -34.06
C ILE A 357 -13.77 -35.77 -33.33
N LEU A 358 -13.56 -34.50 -33.69
CA LEU A 358 -14.20 -33.34 -33.06
C LEU A 358 -15.74 -33.45 -32.86
N PRO A 359 -16.54 -33.98 -33.81
CA PRO A 359 -17.99 -34.12 -33.62
C PRO A 359 -18.39 -35.06 -32.46
N TYR A 360 -17.56 -36.06 -32.15
CA TYR A 360 -17.81 -37.00 -31.05
C TYR A 360 -17.52 -36.33 -29.70
N GLN A 361 -16.42 -35.57 -29.62
CA GLN A 361 -16.08 -34.76 -28.45
C GLN A 361 -17.19 -33.71 -28.16
N LEU A 362 -17.65 -32.99 -29.19
CA LEU A 362 -18.70 -31.97 -29.04
C LEU A 362 -20.02 -32.57 -28.57
N LYS A 363 -20.46 -33.70 -29.16
CA LYS A 363 -21.69 -34.41 -28.71
C LYS A 363 -21.59 -34.86 -27.26
N ARG A 364 -20.43 -35.40 -26.84
CA ARG A 364 -20.19 -35.76 -25.43
C ARG A 364 -20.27 -34.54 -24.49
N CYS A 365 -19.65 -33.42 -24.86
CA CYS A 365 -19.71 -32.17 -24.08
C CYS A 365 -21.14 -31.61 -23.95
N VAL A 366 -21.99 -31.75 -24.97
CA VAL A 366 -23.40 -31.35 -24.91
C VAL A 366 -24.17 -32.26 -23.93
N CYS A 367 -24.05 -33.59 -24.03
CA CYS A 367 -24.70 -34.51 -23.09
C CYS A 367 -24.31 -34.24 -21.62
N VAL A 368 -23.01 -34.06 -21.35
CA VAL A 368 -22.52 -33.75 -19.99
C VAL A 368 -23.06 -32.41 -19.49
N ARG A 369 -23.16 -31.38 -20.34
CA ARG A 369 -23.80 -30.10 -19.96
C ARG A 369 -25.29 -30.26 -19.65
N CYS A 370 -26.03 -31.03 -20.46
CA CYS A 370 -27.45 -31.29 -20.22
C CYS A 370 -27.66 -31.99 -18.86
N GLN A 371 -26.93 -33.05 -18.57
CA GLN A 371 -26.98 -33.76 -17.28
C GLN A 371 -26.60 -32.85 -16.09
N SER A 372 -25.60 -31.99 -16.26
CA SER A 372 -25.18 -31.01 -15.23
C SER A 372 -26.21 -29.92 -14.94
N ILE A 373 -27.18 -29.71 -15.84
CA ILE A 373 -28.25 -28.71 -15.69
C ILE A 373 -29.48 -29.33 -15.02
N THR A 374 -29.76 -30.62 -15.22
CA THR A 374 -30.85 -31.32 -14.50
C THR A 374 -30.52 -31.50 -13.02
N THR A 375 -29.31 -31.93 -12.66
CA THR A 375 -28.93 -32.12 -11.25
C THR A 375 -28.92 -30.82 -10.44
N ARG A 376 -28.61 -29.69 -11.06
CA ARG A 376 -28.74 -28.34 -10.47
C ARG A 376 -30.18 -27.80 -10.36
N LYS A 377 -31.20 -28.60 -10.70
CA LYS A 377 -32.63 -28.26 -10.52
C LYS A 377 -33.35 -29.14 -9.49
N GLN A 378 -32.61 -29.97 -8.74
CA GLN A 378 -33.16 -30.89 -7.73
C GLN A 378 -32.42 -30.78 -6.38
N ALA A 379 -31.85 -29.60 -6.10
CA ALA A 379 -31.19 -29.21 -4.85
C ALA A 379 -31.56 -27.75 -4.52
#